data_AF-A0A1B8S862-F1
#
_entry.id   AF-A0A1B8S862-F1
#
_cell.length_a   1.000
_cell.length_b   1.000
_cell.length_c   1.000
_cell.angle_alpha   90.00
_cell.angle_beta   90.00
_cell.angle_gamma   90.00
#
_symmetry.space_group_name_H-M   'P 1'
#
loop_
_entity.id
_entity.type
_entity.pdbx_description
1 polymer ?
#
loop_
_entity_poly.entity_id
_entity_poly.type
_entity_poly.pdbx_seq_one_letter_code
_entity_poly.pdbx_strand_id
1 'polypeptide(L)'
;MSYQPEPDTEQELPKLFALKRRLVSFKNQRPAAFWFRTWLLTAVIVLPVLLMSGFEGFQRPSHKALLAISVTGWVYPFFLWIKQRKERDQ
;
A
#
# COMPACT_ATOMS: atom_id res chain seq x y z
N MET A 1 12.35 -35.74 26.28
CA MET A 1 12.30 -34.37 25.73
C MET A 1 11.18 -34.36 24.69
N SER A 2 10.06 -33.70 25.00
CA SER A 2 8.93 -33.57 24.07
C SER A 2 9.30 -32.50 23.05
N TYR A 3 9.59 -32.92 21.82
CA TYR A 3 9.82 -31.99 20.72
C TYR A 3 8.45 -31.43 20.33
N GLN A 4 8.18 -30.18 20.72
CA GLN A 4 6.98 -29.47 20.31
C GLN A 4 7.31 -28.84 18.96
N PRO A 5 6.77 -29.34 17.82
CA PRO A 5 7.01 -28.70 16.54
C PRO A 5 6.51 -27.26 16.62
N GLU A 6 7.33 -26.31 16.19
CA GLU A 6 6.90 -24.92 16.04
C GLU A 6 5.61 -24.90 15.19
N PRO A 7 4.61 -24.09 15.53
CA PRO A 7 3.38 -24.00 14.76
C PRO A 7 3.74 -23.49 13.37
N ASP A 8 3.70 -24.42 12.41
CA ASP A 8 4.06 -24.20 11.02
C ASP A 8 3.00 -23.28 10.41
N THR A 9 3.20 -21.97 10.59
CA THR A 9 2.22 -20.93 10.27
C THR A 9 1.89 -20.90 8.77
N GLU A 10 2.76 -21.52 7.96
CA GLU A 10 2.57 -21.75 6.53
C GLU A 10 1.44 -22.75 6.23
N GLN A 11 1.16 -23.70 7.14
CA GLN A 11 0.14 -24.73 6.98
C GLN A 11 -1.24 -24.31 7.51
N GLU A 12 -1.28 -23.42 8.52
CA GLU A 12 -2.53 -22.99 9.15
C GLU A 12 -3.32 -21.99 8.31
N LEU A 13 -2.66 -21.18 7.47
CA LEU A 13 -3.31 -20.11 6.70
C LEU A 13 -2.90 -20.08 5.21
N PRO A 14 -3.09 -21.18 4.45
CA PRO A 14 -2.64 -21.29 3.06
C PRO A 14 -3.29 -20.24 2.16
N LYS A 15 -4.52 -19.81 2.47
CA LYS A 15 -5.25 -18.77 1.73
C LYS A 15 -4.62 -17.38 1.90
N LEU A 16 -4.16 -17.02 3.09
CA LEU A 16 -3.48 -15.74 3.34
C LEU A 16 -2.10 -15.72 2.71
N PHE A 17 -1.37 -16.84 2.78
CA PHE A 17 -0.08 -16.98 2.11
C PHE A 17 -0.21 -16.91 0.58
N ALA A 18 -1.24 -17.53 0.00
CA ALA A 18 -1.54 -17.41 -1.42
C ALA A 18 -1.89 -15.97 -1.82
N LEU A 19 -2.66 -15.24 -1.00
CA LEU A 19 -2.98 -13.83 -1.23
C LEU A 19 -1.71 -12.96 -1.17
N LYS A 20 -0.86 -13.17 -0.16
CA LYS A 20 0.44 -12.48 -0.01
C LYS A 20 1.33 -12.76 -1.22
N ARG A 21 1.45 -14.02 -1.65
CA ARG A 21 2.23 -14.38 -2.86
C ARG A 21 1.70 -13.69 -4.11
N ARG A 22 0.37 -13.63 -4.29
CA ARG A 22 -0.26 -12.92 -5.40
C ARG A 22 -0.01 -11.41 -5.33
N LEU A 23 -0.11 -10.80 -4.16
CA LEU A 23 0.19 -9.39 -3.94
C LEU A 23 1.66 -9.04 -4.20
N VAL A 24 2.58 -9.87 -3.72
CA VAL A 24 4.02 -9.70 -3.95
C VAL A 24 4.36 -9.90 -5.43
N SER A 25 3.79 -10.90 -6.08
CA SER A 25 3.96 -11.13 -7.52
C SER A 25 3.41 -9.95 -8.33
N PHE A 26 2.24 -9.43 -7.97
CA PHE A 26 1.64 -8.26 -8.62
C PHE A 26 2.48 -6.99 -8.41
N LYS A 27 3.02 -6.79 -7.20
CA LYS A 27 3.97 -5.69 -6.91
C LYS A 27 5.22 -5.81 -7.78
N ASN A 28 5.75 -7.01 -7.97
CA ASN A 28 6.97 -7.20 -8.77
C ASN A 28 6.71 -7.02 -10.28
N GLN A 29 5.54 -7.44 -10.78
CA GLN A 29 5.18 -7.28 -12.20
C GLN A 29 4.80 -5.84 -12.55
N ARG A 30 4.06 -5.15 -11.68
CA ARG A 30 3.52 -3.80 -11.94
C ARG A 30 3.63 -2.92 -10.69
N PRO A 31 4.85 -2.57 -10.25
CA PRO A 31 5.04 -1.83 -9.01
C PRO A 31 4.36 -0.45 -9.06
N ALA A 32 4.43 0.27 -10.18
CA ALA A 32 3.73 1.54 -10.33
C ALA A 32 2.21 1.42 -10.11
N ALA A 33 1.56 0.43 -10.74
CA ALA A 33 0.12 0.21 -10.59
C ALA A 33 -0.27 -0.25 -9.19
N PHE A 34 0.57 -1.08 -8.54
CA PHE A 34 0.36 -1.48 -7.15
C PHE A 34 0.39 -0.28 -6.21
N TRP A 35 1.45 0.53 -6.27
CA TRP A 35 1.60 1.71 -5.42
C TRP A 35 0.52 2.76 -5.69
N PHE A 36 0.10 2.93 -6.95
CA PHE A 36 -1.00 3.82 -7.30
C PHE A 36 -2.33 3.36 -6.69
N ARG A 37 -2.63 2.05 -6.70
CA ARG A 37 -3.84 1.50 -6.07
C ARG A 37 -3.81 1.63 -4.55
N THR A 38 -2.67 1.36 -3.92
CA THR A 38 -2.49 1.53 -2.48
C THR A 38 -2.70 2.99 -2.08
N TRP A 39 -2.12 3.92 -2.84
CA TRP A 39 -2.32 5.34 -2.65
C TRP A 39 -3.79 5.74 -2.85
N LEU A 40 -4.44 5.27 -3.91
CA LEU A 40 -5.84 5.55 -4.19
C LEU A 40 -6.76 5.09 -3.04
N LEU A 41 -6.52 3.89 -2.48
CA LEU A 41 -7.25 3.40 -1.32
C LEU A 41 -7.09 4.32 -0.11
N THR A 42 -5.86 4.79 0.16
CA THR A 42 -5.63 5.75 1.25
C THR A 42 -6.33 7.09 0.98
N ALA A 43 -6.32 7.58 -0.26
CA ALA A 43 -7.00 8.80 -0.64
C ALA A 43 -8.52 8.69 -0.49
N VAL A 44 -9.11 7.56 -0.89
CA VAL A 44 -10.55 7.29 -0.76
C VAL A 44 -11.00 7.22 0.69
N ILE A 45 -10.13 6.87 1.64
CA ILE A 45 -10.46 6.89 3.08
C ILE A 45 -10.28 8.28 3.67
N VAL A 46 -9.21 8.99 3.29
CA VAL A 46 -8.89 10.32 3.82
C VAL A 46 -9.83 11.39 3.27
N LEU A 47 -10.27 11.27 2.02
CA LEU A 47 -11.11 12.27 1.36
C LEU A 47 -12.50 12.45 2.02
N PRO A 48 -13.25 11.40 2.36
CA PRO A 48 -14.51 11.52 3.10
C PRO A 48 -14.31 12.14 4.48
N VAL A 49 -13.23 11.79 5.18
CA VAL A 49 -12.90 12.36 6.49
C VAL A 49 -12.62 13.86 6.37
N LEU A 50 -11.90 14.26 5.31
CA LEU A 50 -11.67 15.67 5.00
C LEU A 50 -12.97 16.40 4.65
N LEU A 51 -13.87 15.77 3.89
CA LEU A 51 -15.16 16.37 3.51
C LEU A 51 -16.14 16.49 4.68
N MET A 52 -16.16 15.50 5.60
CA MET A 52 -17.07 15.51 6.75
C MET A 52 -16.56 16.34 7.93
N SER A 53 -15.26 16.27 8.23
CA SER A 53 -14.67 16.87 9.43
C SER A 53 -13.85 18.13 9.14
N GLY A 54 -13.67 18.49 7.87
CA GLY A 54 -12.85 19.63 7.45
C GLY A 54 -11.38 19.50 7.88
N PHE A 55 -10.64 20.61 7.80
CA PHE A 55 -9.26 20.68 8.31
C PHE A 55 -9.19 20.53 9.83
N GLU A 56 -10.29 20.80 10.54
CA GLU A 56 -10.37 20.65 11.99
C GLU A 56 -10.35 19.19 12.44
N GLY A 57 -10.84 18.26 11.60
CA GLY A 57 -10.67 16.80 11.82
C GLY A 57 -9.21 16.33 11.80
N PHE A 58 -8.29 17.15 11.30
CA PHE A 58 -6.85 16.85 11.17
C PHE A 58 -5.99 17.58 12.20
N GLN A 59 -6.52 17.90 13.39
CA GLN A 59 -5.75 18.53 14.47
C GLN A 59 -4.63 17.65 15.02
N ARG A 60 -4.80 16.31 15.00
CA ARG A 60 -3.76 15.38 15.47
C ARG A 60 -2.60 15.29 14.48
N PRO A 61 -1.33 15.31 14.94
CA PRO A 61 -0.16 15.20 14.07
C PRO A 61 -0.17 13.96 13.16
N SER A 62 -0.68 12.83 13.66
CA SER A 62 -0.85 11.59 12.90
C SER A 62 -1.77 11.75 11.70
N HIS A 63 -2.83 12.55 11.82
CA HIS A 63 -3.79 12.77 10.75
C HIS A 63 -3.19 13.70 9.70
N LYS A 64 -2.44 14.74 10.11
CA LYS A 64 -1.70 15.59 9.18
C LYS A 64 -0.68 14.80 8.35
N ALA A 65 0.02 13.85 8.97
CA ALA A 65 0.92 12.96 8.25
C ALA A 65 0.16 12.09 7.24
N LEU A 66 -0.99 11.53 7.61
CA LEU A 66 -1.85 10.77 6.69
C LEU A 66 -2.35 11.63 5.53
N LEU A 67 -2.74 12.88 5.79
CA LEU A 67 -3.14 13.83 4.74
C LEU A 67 -1.96 14.15 3.83
N ALA A 68 -0.78 14.42 4.38
CA ALA A 68 0.43 14.68 3.61
C ALA A 68 0.83 13.48 2.74
N ILE A 69 0.74 12.26 3.27
CA ILE A 69 0.98 11.00 2.52
C ILE A 69 -0.11 10.80 1.46
N SER A 70 -1.36 11.14 1.75
CA SER A 70 -2.45 11.08 0.78
C SER A 70 -2.26 12.12 -0.34
N VAL A 71 -1.71 13.29 -0.06
CA VAL A 71 -1.49 14.32 -1.09
C VAL A 71 -0.19 14.10 -1.86
N THR A 72 0.87 13.57 -1.23
CA THR A 72 2.19 13.39 -1.87
C THR A 72 2.49 11.94 -2.28
N GLY A 73 1.67 10.99 -1.84
CA GLY A 73 1.89 9.56 -2.08
C GLY A 73 1.69 9.12 -3.53
N TRP A 74 1.15 9.97 -4.41
CA TRP A 74 1.10 9.73 -5.85
C TRP A 74 2.45 9.99 -6.54
N VAL A 75 3.37 10.73 -5.92
CA VAL A 75 4.68 11.06 -6.50
C VAL A 75 5.52 9.80 -6.68
N TYR A 76 5.49 8.89 -5.72
CA TYR A 76 6.24 7.63 -5.78
C TYR A 76 5.78 6.67 -6.91
N PRO A 77 4.48 6.33 -7.06
CA PRO A 77 4.01 5.54 -8.20
C PRO A 77 4.21 6.27 -9.54
N PHE A 78 4.11 7.60 -9.57
CA PHE A 78 4.38 8.38 -10.78
C PHE A 78 5.86 8.32 -11.19
N PHE A 79 6.77 8.45 -10.24
CA PHE A 79 8.21 8.26 -10.46
C PHE A 79 8.53 6.86 -10.99
N LEU A 80 7.95 5.81 -10.38
CA LEU A 80 8.12 4.43 -10.85
C LEU A 80 7.58 4.24 -12.28
N TRP A 81 6.45 4.87 -12.61
CA TRP A 81 5.88 4.82 -13.95
C TRP A 81 6.78 5.50 -14.98
N ILE A 82 7.33 6.68 -14.67
CA ILE A 82 8.31 7.35 -15.53
C ILE A 82 9.55 6.48 -15.74
N LYS A 83 10.10 5.91 -14.65
CA LYS A 83 11.28 5.04 -14.72
C LYS A 83 11.03 3.83 -15.64
N GLN A 84 9.90 3.16 -15.48
CA GLN A 84 9.51 2.03 -16.34
C GLN A 84 9.34 2.41 -17.80
N ARG A 85 8.84 3.62 -18.07
CA ARG A 85 8.69 4.12 -19.44
C ARG A 85 10.05 4.37 -20.08
N LYS A 86 10.96 5.01 -19.33
CA LYS A 86 12.33 5.28 -19.78
C LYS A 86 13.12 3.99 -20.07
N GLU A 87 12.92 2.94 -19.28
CA GLU A 87 13.53 1.62 -19.51
C GLU A 87 12.95 0.88 -20.72
N ARG A 88 11.75 1.22 -21.20
CA ARG A 88 11.13 0.65 -22.40
C ARG A 88 11.51 1.37 -23.69
N ASP A 89 11.90 2.64 -23.58
CA ASP A 89 12.28 3.50 -24.71
C ASP A 89 13.80 3.42 -25.02
N GLN A 90 14.57 2.67 -24.23
CA GLN A 90 15.99 2.32 -24.47
C GLN A 90 16.12 0.89 -24.98
#